data_AF-A0A4R8T197-F1
#
_entry.id   AF-A0A4R8T197-F1
#
_cell.length_a   1.000
_cell.length_b   1.000
_cell.length_c   1.000
_cell.angle_alpha   90.00
_cell.angle_beta   90.00
_cell.angle_gamma   90.00
#
_symmetry.space_group_name_H-M   'P 1'
#
loop_
_entity.id
_entity.type
_entity.pdbx_description
1 polymer ?
#
loop_
_entity_poly.entity_id
_entity_poly.type
_entity_poly.pdbx_seq_one_letter_code
_entity_poly.pdbx_strand_id
1 'polypeptide(L)'
;MKAYWYDNLPGDQREAHDSGKEVTADELKKLGVYYHHITTLDDIDVLASDGGYKNRDEIIVSPATMGAMYEEKVKSFFHEHLHEDEEIRYIRDGRGYFDVRSVDDGWVRIGVEKHDLIILPAGIYHRFTTDESNYIKAMRLFQDEPKWTPLNRSTDLDLNPHRRDYVQQYLNAERFQRIDVVANCSGYGVIGACEDQDEHEIRDQFETNFMGTLNIIQASLPYFRQQNE
;
A
#
# COMPACT_ATOMS: atom_id res chain seq x y z
N MET A 1 11.07 -0.53 -17.73
CA MET A 1 10.55 -1.12 -16.48
C MET A 1 10.69 -2.63 -16.52
N LYS A 2 11.16 -3.25 -15.43
CA LYS A 2 10.97 -4.67 -15.19
C LYS A 2 10.33 -4.85 -13.82
N ALA A 3 9.09 -5.32 -13.79
CA ALA A 3 8.37 -5.63 -12.54
C ALA A 3 7.89 -7.08 -12.55
N TYR A 4 7.95 -7.74 -11.39
CA TYR A 4 7.67 -9.17 -11.26
C TYR A 4 7.36 -9.52 -9.81
N TRP A 5 6.73 -10.67 -9.61
CA TRP A 5 6.53 -11.22 -8.26
C TRP A 5 7.87 -11.65 -7.66
N TYR A 6 8.09 -11.27 -6.39
CA TYR A 6 9.26 -11.66 -5.63
C TYR A 6 9.21 -13.16 -5.30
N ASP A 7 10.33 -13.88 -5.47
CA ASP A 7 10.37 -15.34 -5.30
C ASP A 7 10.28 -15.82 -3.83
N ASN A 8 10.56 -14.94 -2.87
CA ASN A 8 10.63 -15.22 -1.43
C ASN A 8 11.67 -16.29 -1.05
N LEU A 9 12.64 -16.57 -1.93
CA LEU A 9 13.74 -17.46 -1.61
C LEU A 9 14.73 -16.75 -0.66
N PRO A 10 15.43 -17.49 0.22
CA PRO A 10 16.51 -16.92 1.01
C PRO A 10 17.63 -16.40 0.09
N GLY A 11 18.15 -15.21 0.35
CA GLY A 11 19.20 -14.58 -0.45
C GLY A 11 19.54 -13.17 0.03
N ASP A 12 20.53 -12.54 -0.59
CA ASP A 12 20.78 -11.11 -0.36
C ASP A 12 19.65 -10.29 -1.01
N GLN A 13 19.06 -9.36 -0.25
CA GLN A 13 17.95 -8.51 -0.73
C GLN A 13 18.24 -7.76 -2.05
N ARG A 14 19.52 -7.54 -2.36
CA ARG A 14 20.02 -6.83 -3.55
C ARG A 14 20.01 -7.71 -4.81
N GLU A 15 19.85 -9.03 -4.67
CA GLU A 15 19.70 -9.95 -5.80
C GLU A 15 18.36 -9.72 -6.54
N ALA A 16 18.20 -10.25 -7.75
CA ALA A 16 16.99 -10.00 -8.53
C ALA A 16 15.71 -10.54 -7.88
N HIS A 17 15.77 -11.70 -7.21
CA HIS A 17 14.61 -12.40 -6.61
C HIS A 17 13.41 -12.54 -7.55
N ASP A 18 13.68 -12.86 -8.82
CA ASP A 18 12.70 -12.92 -9.89
C ASP A 18 12.04 -14.31 -9.94
N SER A 19 10.75 -14.36 -9.61
CA SER A 19 9.96 -15.61 -9.69
C SER A 19 9.63 -16.04 -11.13
N GLY A 20 9.93 -15.22 -12.14
CA GLY A 20 9.53 -15.42 -13.53
C GLY A 20 8.08 -15.05 -13.83
N LYS A 21 7.32 -14.56 -12.85
CA LYS A 21 5.95 -14.05 -13.04
C LYS A 21 6.00 -12.54 -13.17
N GLU A 22 5.91 -12.05 -14.40
CA GLU A 22 5.92 -10.62 -14.70
C GLU A 22 4.68 -9.89 -14.15
N VAL A 23 4.86 -8.59 -13.88
CA VAL A 23 3.79 -7.65 -13.52
C VAL A 23 3.88 -6.47 -14.47
N THR A 24 2.75 -6.13 -15.08
CA THR A 24 2.64 -5.05 -16.06
C THR A 24 2.47 -3.68 -15.40
N ALA A 25 2.70 -2.61 -16.16
CA ALA A 25 2.46 -1.24 -15.68
C ALA A 25 0.99 -0.99 -15.31
N ASP A 26 0.05 -1.60 -16.04
CA ASP A 26 -1.37 -1.48 -15.74
C ASP A 26 -1.75 -2.18 -14.43
N GLU A 27 -1.12 -3.32 -14.12
CA GLU A 27 -1.29 -4.00 -12.83
C GLU A 27 -0.70 -3.20 -11.67
N LEU A 28 0.46 -2.57 -11.86
CA LEU A 28 1.02 -1.63 -10.87
C LEU A 28 0.11 -0.43 -10.65
N LYS A 29 -0.48 0.10 -11.72
CA LYS A 29 -1.41 1.23 -11.65
C LYS A 29 -2.66 0.91 -10.83
N LYS A 30 -3.13 -0.35 -10.81
CA LYS A 30 -4.22 -0.80 -9.93
C LYS A 30 -3.86 -0.71 -8.44
N LEU A 31 -2.57 -0.81 -8.11
CA LEU A 31 -2.04 -0.57 -6.76
C LEU A 31 -1.76 0.92 -6.51
N GLY A 32 -2.14 1.82 -7.43
CA GLY A 32 -1.82 3.24 -7.38
C GLY A 32 -0.36 3.58 -7.64
N VAL A 33 0.46 2.60 -8.03
CA VAL A 33 1.87 2.82 -8.36
C VAL A 33 1.96 3.34 -9.79
N TYR A 34 2.48 4.55 -9.96
CA TYR A 34 2.71 5.13 -11.28
C TYR A 34 4.18 5.00 -11.66
N TYR A 35 4.40 4.59 -12.91
CA TYR A 35 5.73 4.47 -13.48
C TYR A 35 5.77 5.13 -14.85
N HIS A 36 6.83 5.90 -15.10
CA HIS A 36 7.12 6.48 -16.41
C HIS A 36 8.62 6.40 -16.71
N HIS A 37 8.95 6.22 -17.99
CA HIS A 37 10.33 6.38 -18.47
C HIS A 37 10.47 7.77 -19.09
N ILE A 38 11.17 8.68 -18.41
CA ILE A 38 11.27 10.10 -18.75
C ILE A 38 12.73 10.48 -18.96
N THR A 39 13.08 10.82 -20.19
CA THR A 39 14.48 11.07 -20.58
C THR A 39 14.90 12.53 -20.49
N THR A 40 13.95 13.46 -20.34
CA THR A 40 14.21 14.90 -20.28
C THR A 40 13.82 15.47 -18.92
N LEU A 41 14.51 16.53 -18.48
CA LEU A 41 14.13 17.23 -17.26
C LEU A 41 12.90 18.13 -17.46
N ASP A 42 12.66 18.61 -18.68
CA ASP A 42 11.50 19.44 -18.99
C ASP A 42 10.19 18.67 -18.74
N ASP A 43 10.15 17.38 -19.12
CA ASP A 43 8.99 16.51 -18.85
C ASP A 43 8.79 16.26 -17.33
N ILE A 44 9.88 16.21 -16.56
CA ILE A 44 9.82 16.12 -15.09
C ILE A 44 9.29 17.43 -14.50
N ASP A 45 9.69 18.58 -15.04
CA ASP A 45 9.22 19.89 -14.60
C ASP A 45 7.72 20.08 -14.91
N VAL A 46 7.24 19.57 -16.06
CA VAL A 46 5.80 19.51 -16.38
C VAL A 46 5.06 18.63 -15.37
N LEU A 47 5.54 17.40 -15.13
CA LEU A 47 4.93 16.50 -14.16
C LEU A 47 4.91 17.08 -12.74
N ALA A 48 5.98 17.77 -12.35
CA ALA A 48 6.05 18.47 -11.07
C ALA A 48 5.04 19.61 -10.96
N SER A 49 4.87 20.39 -12.03
CA SER A 49 3.85 21.42 -12.09
C SER A 49 2.44 20.84 -11.98
N ASP A 50 2.14 19.79 -12.74
CA ASP A 50 0.81 19.16 -12.78
C ASP A 50 0.47 18.44 -11.46
N GLY A 51 1.44 17.78 -10.85
CA GLY A 51 1.30 17.07 -9.56
C GLY A 51 1.43 17.97 -8.32
N GLY A 52 1.73 19.26 -8.52
CA GLY A 52 1.91 20.23 -7.43
C GLY A 52 3.17 19.98 -6.58
N TYR A 53 4.22 19.40 -7.16
CA TYR A 53 5.49 19.10 -6.48
C TYR A 53 6.38 20.35 -6.40
N LYS A 54 6.32 21.05 -5.27
CA LYS A 54 6.98 22.36 -5.06
C LYS A 54 8.47 22.24 -4.73
N ASN A 55 8.90 21.11 -4.15
CA ASN A 55 10.26 20.93 -3.67
C ASN A 55 10.92 19.72 -4.34
N ARG A 56 12.24 19.81 -4.55
CA ARG A 56 13.05 18.69 -5.02
C ARG A 56 14.46 18.73 -4.46
N ASP A 57 15.06 17.57 -4.28
CA ASP A 57 16.49 17.41 -3.99
C ASP A 57 17.07 16.17 -4.67
N GLU A 58 18.37 15.93 -4.49
CA GLU A 58 19.03 14.71 -4.96
C GLU A 58 19.62 13.92 -3.80
N ILE A 59 19.52 12.59 -3.88
CA ILE A 59 20.16 11.65 -2.96
C ILE A 59 21.01 10.66 -3.75
N ILE A 60 22.18 10.30 -3.20
CA ILE A 60 23.04 9.23 -3.70
C ILE A 60 23.13 8.17 -2.61
N VAL A 61 22.70 6.95 -2.92
CA VAL A 61 22.78 5.79 -2.02
C VAL A 61 23.91 4.90 -2.53
N SER A 62 25.06 4.97 -1.86
CA SER A 62 26.23 4.12 -2.15
C SER A 62 27.18 4.04 -0.97
N PRO A 63 28.00 2.98 -0.86
CA PRO A 63 29.05 2.91 0.15
C PRO A 63 30.00 4.10 0.10
N ALA A 64 30.34 4.57 -1.10
CA ALA A 64 31.25 5.69 -1.32
C ALA A 64 30.71 7.02 -0.76
N THR A 65 29.40 7.26 -0.87
CA THR A 65 28.79 8.52 -0.41
C THR A 65 28.35 8.46 1.05
N MET A 66 27.88 7.31 1.53
CA MET A 66 27.32 7.15 2.87
C MET A 66 28.33 6.61 3.90
N GLY A 67 29.47 6.08 3.45
CA GLY A 67 30.51 5.55 4.33
C GLY A 67 29.97 4.49 5.30
N ALA A 68 30.31 4.63 6.58
CA ALA A 68 29.90 3.71 7.64
C ALA A 68 28.37 3.63 7.86
N MET A 69 27.61 4.64 7.42
CA MET A 69 26.15 4.67 7.57
C MET A 69 25.40 3.88 6.48
N TYR A 70 26.11 3.41 5.44
CA TYR A 70 25.49 2.78 4.28
C TYR A 70 24.61 1.58 4.65
N GLU A 71 25.18 0.60 5.38
CA GLU A 71 24.47 -0.64 5.70
C GLU A 71 23.27 -0.39 6.62
N GLU A 72 23.39 0.53 7.59
CA GLU A 72 22.27 0.91 8.46
C GLU A 72 21.15 1.57 7.67
N LYS A 73 21.48 2.48 6.74
CA LYS A 73 20.50 3.16 5.90
C LYS A 73 19.81 2.21 4.93
N VAL A 74 20.56 1.34 4.25
CA VAL A 74 19.98 0.33 3.35
C VAL A 74 19.05 -0.61 4.12
N LYS A 75 19.43 -1.02 5.34
CA LYS A 75 18.56 -1.82 6.21
C LYS A 75 17.28 -1.07 6.61
N SER A 76 17.38 0.22 6.91
CA SER A 76 16.21 1.05 7.23
C SER A 76 15.28 1.21 6.02
N PHE A 77 15.82 1.41 4.81
CA PHE A 77 15.02 1.54 3.60
C PHE A 77 14.36 0.22 3.20
N PHE A 78 15.00 -0.91 3.49
CA PHE A 78 14.48 -2.23 3.17
C PHE A 78 13.51 -2.78 4.21
N HIS A 79 13.43 -2.17 5.39
CA HIS A 79 12.39 -2.48 6.34
C HIS A 79 11.04 -2.07 5.76
N GLU A 80 10.02 -2.91 5.84
CA GLU A 80 8.70 -2.61 5.27
C GLU A 80 8.03 -1.45 6.02
N HIS A 81 7.64 -0.42 5.28
CA HIS A 81 7.04 0.80 5.82
C HIS A 81 6.03 1.42 4.85
N LEU A 82 5.34 2.46 5.33
CA LEU A 82 4.55 3.37 4.50
C LEU A 82 4.92 4.82 4.81
N HIS A 83 4.46 5.72 3.93
CA HIS A 83 4.48 7.16 4.13
C HIS A 83 3.07 7.74 4.05
N GLU A 84 2.86 8.87 4.70
CA GLU A 84 1.59 9.63 4.67
C GLU A 84 1.48 10.57 3.46
N ASP A 85 2.61 10.80 2.78
CA ASP A 85 2.70 11.53 1.52
C ASP A 85 3.17 10.57 0.41
N GLU A 86 3.06 10.98 -0.86
CA GLU A 86 3.60 10.22 -1.99
C GLU A 86 5.13 10.09 -1.92
N GLU A 87 5.65 8.91 -2.23
CA GLU A 87 7.08 8.68 -2.42
C GLU A 87 7.42 8.73 -3.92
N ILE A 88 7.98 9.87 -4.35
CA ILE A 88 8.32 10.12 -5.75
C ILE A 88 9.84 10.06 -5.94
N ARG A 89 10.28 9.25 -6.90
CA ARG A 89 11.71 9.02 -7.19
C ARG A 89 11.94 9.03 -8.69
N TYR A 90 12.74 9.98 -9.15
CA TYR A 90 13.26 10.01 -10.52
C TYR A 90 14.73 9.61 -10.54
N ILE A 91 15.04 8.50 -11.19
CA ILE A 91 16.39 7.92 -11.18
C ILE A 91 17.28 8.67 -12.17
N ARG A 92 18.33 9.29 -11.64
CA ARG A 92 19.33 10.07 -12.41
C ARG A 92 20.51 9.21 -12.83
N ASP A 93 20.85 8.19 -12.05
CA ASP A 93 21.91 7.23 -12.35
C ASP A 93 21.79 5.96 -11.48
N GLY A 94 22.46 4.88 -11.86
CA GLY A 94 22.44 3.62 -11.13
C GLY A 94 21.13 2.85 -11.22
N ARG A 95 20.94 1.91 -10.29
CA ARG A 95 19.84 0.93 -10.30
C ARG A 95 19.39 0.57 -8.88
N GLY A 96 18.16 0.11 -8.75
CA GLY A 96 17.64 -0.41 -7.49
C GLY A 96 16.28 -1.06 -7.65
N TYR A 97 15.73 -1.52 -6.52
CA TYR A 97 14.44 -2.19 -6.44
C TYR A 97 13.54 -1.48 -5.44
N PHE A 98 12.32 -1.18 -5.88
CA PHE A 98 11.19 -0.90 -5.00
C PHE A 98 10.33 -2.16 -4.91
N ASP A 99 10.10 -2.66 -3.71
CA ASP A 99 9.14 -3.74 -3.50
C ASP A 99 7.86 -3.14 -2.92
N VAL A 100 6.70 -3.52 -3.47
CA VAL A 100 5.38 -3.07 -3.01
C VAL A 100 4.49 -4.28 -2.70
N ARG A 101 3.57 -4.11 -1.74
CA ARG A 101 2.55 -5.14 -1.46
C ARG A 101 1.43 -5.10 -2.49
N SER A 102 1.12 -6.27 -3.04
CA SER A 102 -0.05 -6.52 -3.88
C SER A 102 -1.35 -6.56 -3.06
N VAL A 103 -2.50 -6.70 -3.75
CA VAL A 103 -3.82 -6.85 -3.12
C VAL A 103 -3.94 -8.06 -2.19
N ASP A 104 -3.17 -9.11 -2.45
CA ASP A 104 -3.11 -10.34 -1.64
C ASP A 104 -1.90 -10.35 -0.71
N ASP A 105 -1.31 -9.17 -0.47
CA ASP A 105 -0.19 -8.96 0.43
C ASP A 105 1.09 -9.71 0.04
N GLY A 106 1.19 -10.21 -1.20
CA GLY A 106 2.45 -10.72 -1.76
C GLY A 106 3.34 -9.59 -2.29
N TRP A 107 4.66 -9.82 -2.32
CA TRP A 107 5.64 -8.83 -2.79
C TRP A 107 5.75 -8.79 -4.32
N VAL A 108 5.65 -7.59 -4.87
CA VAL A 108 6.01 -7.26 -6.26
C VAL A 108 7.27 -6.42 -6.24
N ARG A 109 8.31 -6.86 -6.94
CA ARG A 109 9.58 -6.16 -7.10
C ARG A 109 9.57 -5.36 -8.40
N ILE A 110 9.97 -4.10 -8.33
CA ILE A 110 10.02 -3.15 -9.43
C ILE A 110 11.47 -2.70 -9.58
N GLY A 111 12.14 -3.17 -10.62
CA GLY A 111 13.47 -2.71 -11.00
C GLY A 111 13.39 -1.32 -11.65
N VAL A 112 14.16 -0.38 -11.11
CA VAL A 112 14.30 0.97 -11.64
C VAL A 112 15.74 1.24 -12.05
N GLU A 113 15.91 1.94 -13.17
CA GLU A 113 17.20 2.39 -13.67
C GLU A 113 17.12 3.85 -14.14
N LYS A 114 18.24 4.39 -14.60
CA LYS A 114 18.31 5.77 -15.11
C LYS A 114 17.16 6.11 -16.05
N HIS A 115 16.57 7.30 -15.82
CA HIS A 115 15.39 7.86 -16.49
C HIS A 115 14.04 7.26 -16.06
N ASP A 116 14.02 6.31 -15.13
CA ASP A 116 12.75 5.84 -14.57
C ASP A 116 12.25 6.81 -13.49
N LEU A 117 10.97 7.16 -13.57
CA LEU A 117 10.19 7.81 -12.52
C LEU A 117 9.25 6.78 -11.91
N ILE A 118 9.24 6.68 -10.60
CA ILE A 118 8.23 5.93 -9.84
C ILE A 118 7.56 6.84 -8.81
N ILE A 119 6.25 6.70 -8.67
CA ILE A 119 5.42 7.37 -7.67
C ILE A 119 4.69 6.27 -6.90
N LEU A 120 4.98 6.19 -5.60
CA LEU A 120 4.27 5.32 -4.67
C LEU A 120 3.23 6.16 -3.92
N PRO A 121 1.95 5.75 -3.92
CA PRO A 121 0.90 6.53 -3.27
C PRO A 121 1.03 6.50 -1.75
N ALA A 122 0.58 7.54 -1.08
CA ALA A 122 0.47 7.55 0.38
C ALA A 122 -0.27 6.29 0.89
N GLY A 123 0.20 5.69 1.99
CA GLY A 123 -0.41 4.52 2.61
C GLY A 123 -0.08 3.16 1.98
N ILE A 124 0.66 3.10 0.87
CA ILE A 124 1.14 1.81 0.33
C ILE A 124 2.29 1.26 1.19
N TYR A 125 2.24 -0.04 1.49
CA TYR A 125 3.38 -0.72 2.08
C TYR A 125 4.44 -1.02 1.02
N HIS A 126 5.64 -0.56 1.27
CA HIS A 126 6.77 -0.70 0.36
C HIS A 126 8.10 -0.78 1.11
N ARG A 127 9.16 -1.02 0.36
CA ARG A 127 10.55 -0.99 0.81
C ARG A 127 11.48 -0.76 -0.39
N PHE A 128 12.69 -0.30 -0.12
CA PHE A 128 13.70 -0.02 -1.14
C PHE A 128 15.02 -0.73 -0.83
N THR A 129 15.71 -1.19 -1.88
CA THR A 129 17.11 -1.60 -1.82
C THR A 129 17.85 -1.22 -3.10
N THR A 130 19.15 -0.98 -2.99
CA THR A 130 20.04 -1.00 -4.16
C THR A 130 20.09 -2.40 -4.75
N ASP A 131 20.53 -2.51 -6.00
CA ASP A 131 20.93 -3.79 -6.58
C ASP A 131 22.37 -4.15 -6.18
N GLU A 132 22.90 -5.23 -6.76
CA GLU A 132 24.27 -5.71 -6.51
C GLU A 132 25.37 -4.68 -6.85
N SER A 133 25.07 -3.65 -7.68
CA SER A 133 26.00 -2.56 -7.96
C SER A 133 26.18 -1.59 -6.80
N ASN A 134 25.28 -1.65 -5.79
CA ASN A 134 25.32 -0.82 -4.58
C ASN A 134 25.34 0.69 -4.89
N TYR A 135 24.71 1.11 -5.99
CA TYR A 135 24.71 2.50 -6.41
C TYR A 135 23.39 2.91 -7.05
N ILE A 136 22.77 3.95 -6.49
CA ILE A 136 21.70 4.68 -7.14
C ILE A 136 21.80 6.17 -6.83
N LYS A 137 21.47 7.01 -7.83
CA LYS A 137 21.26 8.44 -7.67
C LYS A 137 19.83 8.76 -8.07
N ALA A 138 19.06 9.35 -7.16
CA ALA A 138 17.67 9.71 -7.39
C ALA A 138 17.43 11.20 -7.10
N MET A 139 16.66 11.85 -7.95
CA MET A 139 15.96 13.08 -7.62
C MET A 139 14.66 12.71 -6.88
N ARG A 140 14.40 13.38 -5.77
CA ARG A 140 13.19 13.19 -4.98
C ARG A 140 12.31 14.42 -5.14
N LEU A 141 11.01 14.24 -5.32
CA LEU A 141 10.03 15.31 -5.48
C LEU A 141 9.03 15.28 -4.32
N PHE A 142 8.54 16.46 -3.90
CA PHE A 142 7.62 16.63 -2.78
C PHE A 142 6.57 17.68 -3.08
N GLN A 143 5.33 17.42 -2.66
CA GLN A 143 4.24 18.40 -2.71
C GLN A 143 4.51 19.61 -1.80
N ASP A 144 4.95 19.35 -0.57
CA ASP A 144 5.27 20.38 0.43
C ASP A 144 6.66 20.16 1.04
N GLU A 145 6.92 20.65 2.26
CA GLU A 145 8.17 20.35 2.95
C GLU A 145 8.31 18.84 3.18
N PRO A 146 9.49 18.26 2.93
CA PRO A 146 9.62 16.82 2.88
C PRO A 146 9.46 16.20 4.28
N LYS A 147 8.47 15.31 4.41
CA LYS A 147 8.31 14.45 5.58
C LYS A 147 8.91 13.08 5.28
N TRP A 148 10.00 12.78 5.96
CA TRP A 148 10.78 11.57 5.72
C TRP A 148 10.44 10.39 6.60
N THR A 149 9.52 10.56 7.55
CA THR A 149 9.31 9.58 8.62
C THR A 149 8.71 8.30 8.02
N PRO A 150 9.46 7.18 7.97
CA PRO A 150 8.88 5.90 7.61
C PRO A 150 8.04 5.40 8.78
N LEU A 151 6.81 4.96 8.49
CA LEU A 151 5.98 4.27 9.46
C LEU A 151 6.09 2.77 9.21
N ASN A 152 6.92 2.11 10.01
CA ASN A 152 7.16 0.67 9.89
C ASN A 152 5.86 -0.11 10.10
N ARG A 153 5.62 -1.11 9.26
CA ARG A 153 4.36 -1.86 9.26
C ARG A 153 4.05 -2.44 10.64
N SER A 154 2.87 -2.12 11.15
CA SER A 154 2.31 -2.63 12.39
C SER A 154 0.78 -2.66 12.29
N THR A 155 0.12 -3.39 13.20
CA THR A 155 -1.35 -3.44 13.27
C THR A 155 -1.97 -2.08 13.61
N ASP A 156 -1.24 -1.22 14.32
CA ASP A 156 -1.74 0.10 14.69
C ASP A 156 -1.89 1.02 13.47
N LEU A 157 -1.10 0.78 12.41
CA LEU A 157 -1.19 1.53 11.17
C LEU A 157 -2.42 1.20 10.32
N ASP A 158 -3.16 0.14 10.61
CA ASP A 158 -4.44 -0.14 9.93
C ASP A 158 -5.49 0.94 10.25
N LEU A 159 -5.31 1.69 11.35
CA LEU A 159 -6.13 2.84 11.71
C LEU A 159 -5.60 4.17 11.14
N ASN A 160 -4.40 4.20 10.54
CA ASN A 160 -3.84 5.40 9.96
C ASN A 160 -4.74 5.90 8.80
N PRO A 161 -5.13 7.20 8.77
CA PRO A 161 -6.03 7.72 7.74
C PRO A 161 -5.55 7.48 6.31
N HIS A 162 -4.26 7.72 6.03
CA HIS A 162 -3.68 7.54 4.69
C HIS A 162 -3.66 6.07 4.28
N ARG A 163 -3.38 5.16 5.22
CA ARG A 163 -3.49 3.72 4.97
C ARG A 163 -4.92 3.30 4.65
N ARG A 164 -5.90 3.80 5.41
CA ARG A 164 -7.32 3.51 5.19
C ARG A 164 -7.81 4.02 3.85
N ASP A 165 -7.43 5.23 3.48
CA ASP A 165 -7.76 5.85 2.19
C ASP A 165 -7.15 5.03 1.05
N TYR A 166 -5.87 4.64 1.15
CA TYR A 166 -5.22 3.74 0.19
C TYR A 166 -5.96 2.42 0.04
N VAL A 167 -6.30 1.75 1.16
CA VAL A 167 -7.03 0.48 1.15
C VAL A 167 -8.39 0.64 0.50
N GLN A 168 -9.13 1.70 0.84
CA GLN A 168 -10.44 1.99 0.26
C GLN A 168 -10.35 2.25 -1.25
N GLN A 169 -9.35 3.02 -1.68
CA GLN A 169 -9.21 3.47 -3.07
C GLN A 169 -8.61 2.39 -4.00
N TYR A 170 -7.63 1.61 -3.54
CA TYR A 170 -6.86 0.72 -4.42
C TYR A 170 -7.05 -0.76 -4.13
N LEU A 171 -7.26 -1.16 -2.86
CA LEU A 171 -7.40 -2.57 -2.52
C LEU A 171 -8.86 -3.03 -2.53
N ASN A 172 -9.78 -2.17 -2.10
CA ASN A 172 -11.22 -2.48 -2.03
C ASN A 172 -11.96 -2.11 -3.32
N ALA A 173 -11.40 -1.20 -4.12
CA ALA A 173 -12.04 -0.70 -5.33
C ALA A 173 -12.26 -1.77 -6.41
N GLU A 174 -11.59 -2.92 -6.35
CA GLU A 174 -11.93 -4.11 -7.16
C GLU A 174 -12.56 -5.23 -6.31
N ARG A 175 -12.19 -5.37 -5.03
CA ARG A 175 -12.61 -6.48 -4.15
C ARG A 175 -14.06 -6.40 -3.65
N PHE A 176 -14.57 -5.20 -3.46
CA PHE A 176 -15.93 -4.95 -2.95
C PHE A 176 -16.69 -3.98 -3.86
N GLN A 177 -16.40 -3.98 -5.16
CA GLN A 177 -17.21 -3.24 -6.15
C GLN A 177 -18.70 -3.56 -6.03
N ARG A 178 -18.97 -4.79 -5.59
CA ARG A 178 -20.30 -5.33 -5.42
C ARG A 178 -20.33 -6.18 -4.17
N ILE A 179 -21.21 -5.81 -3.25
CA ILE A 179 -21.62 -6.69 -2.14
C ILE A 179 -22.90 -7.34 -2.63
N ASP A 180 -22.90 -8.67 -2.78
CA ASP A 180 -24.08 -9.42 -3.19
C ASP A 180 -24.88 -9.98 -2.02
N VAL A 181 -24.19 -10.28 -0.91
CA VAL A 181 -24.77 -10.93 0.27
C VAL A 181 -24.18 -10.32 1.53
N VAL A 182 -25.06 -10.02 2.49
CA VAL A 182 -24.69 -9.78 3.89
C VAL A 182 -25.32 -10.89 4.72
N ALA A 183 -24.51 -11.61 5.49
CA ALA A 183 -24.96 -12.67 6.39
C ALA A 183 -24.75 -12.24 7.84
N ASN A 184 -25.84 -12.17 8.62
CA ASN A 184 -25.76 -11.99 10.08
C ASN A 184 -25.63 -13.37 10.75
N CYS A 185 -24.47 -13.64 11.37
CA CYS A 185 -24.20 -14.88 12.09
C CYS A 185 -24.16 -14.71 13.62
N SER A 186 -24.59 -13.57 14.15
CA SER A 186 -24.53 -13.26 15.58
C SER A 186 -25.67 -13.86 16.40
N GLY A 187 -26.67 -14.46 15.74
CA GLY A 187 -27.88 -14.93 16.41
C GLY A 187 -27.63 -16.11 17.38
N TYR A 188 -28.28 -16.09 18.54
CA TYR A 188 -28.17 -17.16 19.54
C TYR A 188 -29.49 -17.49 20.25
N GLY A 189 -29.52 -18.66 20.91
CA GLY A 189 -30.67 -19.23 21.60
C GLY A 189 -30.48 -19.26 23.12
N VAL A 190 -31.38 -18.66 23.90
CA VAL A 190 -31.54 -18.97 25.33
C VAL A 190 -32.51 -20.16 25.43
N ILE A 191 -32.09 -21.24 26.11
CA ILE A 191 -32.84 -22.49 26.19
C ILE A 191 -33.21 -22.77 27.66
N GLY A 192 -34.50 -22.89 27.94
CA GLY A 192 -35.03 -23.21 29.27
C GLY A 192 -36.54 -23.44 29.24
N ALA A 193 -37.10 -23.90 30.36
CA ALA A 193 -38.56 -23.88 30.54
C ALA A 193 -39.04 -22.42 30.58
N CYS A 194 -40.23 -22.14 30.04
CA CYS A 194 -40.71 -20.77 29.85
C CYS A 194 -40.75 -19.95 31.14
N GLU A 195 -41.06 -20.61 32.26
CA GLU A 195 -41.14 -20.04 33.60
C GLU A 195 -39.78 -19.83 34.29
N ASP A 196 -38.73 -20.48 33.80
CA ASP A 196 -37.40 -20.54 34.43
C ASP A 196 -36.35 -19.66 33.70
N GLN A 197 -36.74 -18.91 32.68
CA GLN A 197 -35.83 -18.06 31.91
C GLN A 197 -35.57 -16.72 32.61
N ASP A 198 -34.30 -16.31 32.64
CA ASP A 198 -33.92 -15.00 33.14
C ASP A 198 -34.32 -13.89 32.16
N GLU A 199 -34.97 -12.85 32.68
CA GLU A 199 -35.48 -11.73 31.85
C GLU A 199 -34.34 -10.99 31.14
N HIS A 200 -33.17 -10.86 31.77
CA HIS A 200 -32.03 -10.17 31.17
C HIS A 200 -31.48 -10.97 30.00
N GLU A 201 -31.31 -12.29 30.13
CA GLU A 201 -30.90 -13.16 29.02
C GLU A 201 -31.89 -13.11 27.84
N ILE A 202 -33.20 -13.09 28.13
CA ILE A 202 -34.23 -12.93 27.09
C ILE A 202 -34.07 -11.59 26.38
N ARG A 203 -33.89 -10.49 27.11
CA ARG A 203 -33.72 -9.15 26.51
C ARG A 203 -32.49 -9.07 25.65
N ASP A 204 -31.36 -9.61 26.10
CA ASP A 204 -30.11 -9.63 25.35
C ASP A 204 -30.25 -10.44 24.05
N GLN A 205 -31.01 -11.55 24.10
CA GLN A 205 -31.33 -12.32 22.90
C GLN A 205 -32.13 -11.48 21.90
N PHE A 206 -33.13 -10.70 22.35
CA PHE A 206 -33.87 -9.80 21.46
C PHE A 206 -32.99 -8.66 20.92
N GLU A 207 -32.11 -8.10 21.74
CA GLU A 207 -31.18 -7.07 21.30
C GLU A 207 -30.26 -7.59 20.19
N THR A 208 -29.75 -8.81 20.34
CA THR A 208 -28.85 -9.40 19.34
C THR A 208 -29.61 -9.89 18.10
N ASN A 209 -30.64 -10.71 18.29
CA ASN A 209 -31.31 -11.40 17.20
C ASN A 209 -32.24 -10.47 16.41
N PHE A 210 -32.95 -9.56 17.09
CA PHE A 210 -33.91 -8.65 16.47
C PHE A 210 -33.28 -7.30 16.17
N MET A 211 -32.82 -6.56 17.18
CA MET A 211 -32.29 -5.20 16.97
C MET A 211 -30.99 -5.24 16.16
N GLY A 212 -30.08 -6.18 16.44
CA GLY A 212 -28.87 -6.39 15.65
C GLY A 212 -29.16 -6.65 14.17
N THR A 213 -30.13 -7.52 13.87
CA THR A 213 -30.56 -7.78 12.49
C THR A 213 -31.16 -6.54 11.82
N LEU A 214 -32.01 -5.79 12.53
CA LEU A 214 -32.59 -4.55 12.02
C LEU A 214 -31.50 -3.51 11.68
N ASN A 215 -30.52 -3.35 12.55
CA ASN A 215 -29.42 -2.41 12.36
C ASN A 215 -28.56 -2.78 11.14
N ILE A 216 -28.27 -4.07 10.95
CA ILE A 216 -27.55 -4.58 9.77
C ILE A 216 -28.34 -4.29 8.48
N ILE A 217 -29.66 -4.52 8.49
CA ILE A 217 -30.53 -4.21 7.34
C ILE A 217 -30.50 -2.71 7.06
N GLN A 218 -30.65 -1.86 8.07
CA GLN A 218 -30.62 -0.40 7.91
C GLN A 218 -29.30 0.11 7.35
N ALA A 219 -28.17 -0.51 7.74
CA ALA A 219 -26.85 -0.15 7.24
C ALA A 219 -26.60 -0.64 5.80
N SER A 220 -27.04 -1.85 5.46
CA SER A 220 -26.72 -2.50 4.17
C SER A 220 -27.73 -2.21 3.06
N LEU A 221 -29.02 -2.08 3.37
CA LEU A 221 -30.07 -1.94 2.36
C LEU A 221 -29.95 -0.68 1.48
N PRO A 222 -29.50 0.50 1.98
CA PRO A 222 -29.27 1.66 1.13
C PRO A 222 -28.22 1.41 0.05
N TYR A 223 -27.13 0.70 0.39
CA TYR A 223 -26.10 0.33 -0.57
C TYR A 223 -26.65 -0.60 -1.66
N PHE A 224 -27.39 -1.66 -1.28
CA PHE A 224 -28.01 -2.58 -2.25
C PHE A 224 -29.02 -1.88 -3.18
N ARG A 225 -29.70 -0.84 -2.72
CA ARG A 225 -30.60 -0.04 -3.57
C ARG A 225 -29.81 0.76 -4.61
N GLN A 226 -28.74 1.44 -4.19
CA GLN A 226 -27.86 2.19 -5.10
C GLN A 226 -27.18 1.30 -6.14
N GLN A 227 -26.91 0.03 -5.82
CA GLN A 227 -26.32 -0.92 -6.78
C GLN A 227 -27.28 -1.35 -7.90
N ASN A 228 -28.59 -1.17 -7.74
CA ASN A 228 -29.61 -1.63 -8.71
C ASN A 228 -30.28 -0.48 -9.49
N GLU A 229 -29.81 0.75 -9.34
CA GLU A 229 -30.22 1.94 -10.13
C GLU A 229 -29.18 2.23 -11.23
#